data_AF-A0A136IMA9-F1
#
_entry.id   AF-A0A136IMA9-F1
#
_cell.length_a   1.000
_cell.length_b   1.000
_cell.length_c   1.000
_cell.angle_alpha   90.00
_cell.angle_beta   90.00
_cell.angle_gamma   90.00
#
_symmetry.space_group_name_H-M   'P 1'
#
loop_
_entity.id
_entity.type
_entity.pdbx_description
1 polymer ?
#
loop_
_entity_poly.entity_id
_entity_poly.type
_entity_poly.pdbx_seq_one_letter_code
_entity_poly.pdbx_strand_id
1 'polypeptide(L)'
;MRYEDWDILIFPRGSKTPVREFKTACHVVPDLECAYAHGSTGLPTLTCFIPSLPPGTPFTVSLHSWTNPEISRYTKSFSQHHDSATFEARISIDGDLVATRTLARYGPWPQLFEHGFEFNKDGTSDFLKFPSFRSELLRQSYWNPADDMGRIKIVISEGYPRDSVSVPLERVKNVMAFSFQHAPLEILEAAAIAWPNPSMWQRAAISPSMS
;
A
#
# COMPACT_ATOMS: atom_id res chain seq x y z
N MET A 1 2.33 3.98 7.20
CA MET A 1 0.87 4.23 7.16
C MET A 1 0.18 3.17 7.99
N ARG A 2 -0.61 3.56 9.00
CA ARG A 2 -1.24 2.65 9.96
C ARG A 2 -2.76 2.60 9.84
N TYR A 3 -3.33 1.39 9.86
CA TYR A 3 -4.76 1.12 9.98
C TYR A 3 -4.99 0.01 11.01
N GLU A 4 -5.72 0.31 12.07
CA GLU A 4 -5.88 -0.59 13.21
C GLU A 4 -4.49 -1.07 13.71
N ASP A 5 -4.27 -2.39 13.72
CA ASP A 5 -3.01 -3.02 14.10
C ASP A 5 -2.03 -3.22 12.94
N TRP A 6 -2.39 -2.83 11.72
CA TRP A 6 -1.54 -2.97 10.55
C TRP A 6 -0.77 -1.69 10.27
N ASP A 7 0.52 -1.80 9.96
CA ASP A 7 1.34 -0.65 9.57
C ASP A 7 2.28 -1.04 8.41
N ILE A 8 2.27 -0.23 7.36
CA ILE A 8 3.13 -0.40 6.19
C ILE A 8 4.11 0.74 6.12
N LEU A 9 5.39 0.39 6.04
CA LEU A 9 6.49 1.33 5.85
C LEU A 9 7.26 0.98 4.58
N ILE A 10 7.67 1.99 3.82
CA ILE A 10 8.53 1.82 2.63
C ILE A 10 9.92 2.32 2.99
N PHE A 11 10.95 1.53 2.69
CA PHE A 11 12.35 1.88 2.90
C PHE A 11 13.10 1.87 1.58
N PRO A 12 13.90 2.90 1.25
CA PRO A 12 14.97 2.71 0.26
C PRO A 12 15.85 1.55 0.71
N ARG A 13 16.30 0.69 -0.21
CA ARG A 13 17.05 -0.50 0.18
C ARG A 13 18.30 -0.13 0.99
N GLY A 14 18.50 -0.82 2.11
CA GLY A 14 19.61 -0.59 3.03
C GLY A 14 19.45 0.65 3.94
N SER A 15 18.39 1.43 3.77
CA SER A 15 18.06 2.52 4.68
C SER A 15 17.43 1.98 5.97
N LYS A 16 17.79 2.59 7.11
CA LYS A 16 17.10 2.40 8.40
C LYS A 16 15.95 3.37 8.61
N THR A 17 15.79 4.34 7.72
CA THR A 17 14.77 5.39 7.81
C THR A 17 13.72 5.14 6.73
N PRO A 18 12.42 5.03 7.09
CA PRO A 18 11.37 4.89 6.10
C PRO A 18 11.20 6.18 5.31
N VAL A 19 10.64 6.06 4.11
CA VAL A 19 10.23 7.21 3.30
C VAL A 19 9.17 8.01 4.07
N ARG A 20 9.30 9.34 4.05
CA ARG A 20 8.34 10.24 4.69
C ARG A 20 6.98 10.17 3.99
N GLU A 21 5.93 10.12 4.79
CA GLU A 21 4.54 10.10 4.33
C GLU A 21 3.90 11.47 4.55
N PHE A 22 3.11 11.94 3.58
CA PHE A 22 2.42 13.22 3.63
C PHE A 22 0.94 13.05 3.30
N LYS A 23 0.09 13.91 3.89
CA LYS A 23 -1.37 13.93 3.67
C LYS A 23 -2.02 12.54 3.75
N THR A 24 -1.69 11.77 4.79
CA THR A 24 -2.30 10.48 5.03
C THR A 24 -3.81 10.63 5.27
N ALA A 25 -4.61 9.87 4.56
CA ALA A 25 -6.08 9.83 4.66
C ALA A 25 -6.59 8.40 4.46
N CYS A 26 -7.83 8.15 4.86
CA CYS A 26 -8.49 6.85 4.65
C CYS A 26 -9.82 7.07 3.90
N HIS A 27 -10.03 6.28 2.86
CA HIS A 27 -11.21 6.33 2.00
C HIS A 27 -11.82 4.94 1.89
N VAL A 28 -13.11 4.87 1.54
CA VAL A 28 -13.75 3.61 1.17
C VAL A 28 -13.83 3.55 -0.36
N VAL A 29 -13.18 2.57 -0.96
CA VAL A 29 -13.10 2.35 -2.42
C VAL A 29 -13.92 1.12 -2.80
N PRO A 30 -14.68 1.08 -3.90
CA PRO A 30 -15.39 -0.13 -4.32
C PRO A 30 -14.46 -1.35 -4.44
N ASP A 31 -14.79 -2.46 -3.77
CA ASP A 31 -14.02 -3.70 -3.81
C ASP A 31 -14.51 -4.60 -4.97
N LEU A 32 -13.97 -4.37 -6.17
CA LEU A 32 -14.41 -5.06 -7.39
C LEU A 32 -14.03 -6.55 -7.40
N GLU A 33 -12.97 -6.95 -6.69
CA GLU A 33 -12.52 -8.34 -6.65
C GLU A 33 -13.40 -9.22 -5.75
N CYS A 34 -13.96 -8.64 -4.69
CA CYS A 34 -14.83 -9.34 -3.74
C CYS A 34 -16.29 -8.89 -3.82
N ALA A 35 -16.74 -8.37 -4.96
CA ALA A 35 -18.11 -7.88 -5.15
C ALA A 35 -19.21 -8.94 -4.86
N TYR A 36 -18.84 -10.23 -4.93
CA TYR A 36 -19.72 -11.36 -4.59
C TYR A 36 -19.82 -11.64 -3.07
N ALA A 37 -18.97 -11.02 -2.25
CA ALA A 37 -19.03 -11.14 -0.80
C ALA A 37 -20.18 -10.26 -0.26
N HIS A 38 -21.35 -10.87 -0.10
CA HIS A 38 -22.60 -10.22 0.33
C HIS A 38 -22.42 -9.33 1.57
N GLY A 39 -22.21 -8.02 1.36
CA GLY A 39 -22.26 -6.98 2.40
C GLY A 39 -21.08 -6.02 2.48
N SER A 40 -19.95 -6.30 1.82
CA SER A 40 -18.78 -5.40 1.79
C SER A 40 -18.75 -4.62 0.48
N THR A 41 -19.44 -3.47 0.41
CA THR A 41 -19.45 -2.65 -0.81
C THR A 41 -18.18 -1.83 -1.03
N GLY A 42 -17.24 -1.84 -0.08
CA GLY A 42 -15.99 -1.12 -0.24
C GLY A 42 -14.86 -1.55 0.70
N LEU A 43 -13.65 -1.27 0.25
CA LEU A 43 -12.37 -1.57 0.84
C LEU A 43 -11.81 -0.29 1.51
N PRO A 44 -11.55 -0.31 2.83
CA PRO A 44 -10.76 0.74 3.48
C PRO A 44 -9.41 0.86 2.78
N THR A 45 -9.15 2.04 2.20
CA THR A 45 -7.97 2.34 1.41
C THR A 45 -7.29 3.56 2.01
N LEU A 46 -6.13 3.34 2.61
CA LEU A 46 -5.29 4.41 3.13
C LEU A 46 -4.45 4.95 2.00
N THR A 47 -4.43 6.27 1.88
CA THR A 47 -3.66 6.96 0.85
C THR A 47 -2.69 7.91 1.52
N CYS A 48 -1.46 7.99 1.01
CA CYS A 48 -0.55 9.08 1.34
C CYS A 48 0.29 9.45 0.11
N PHE A 49 1.00 10.56 0.22
CA PHE A 49 2.03 10.95 -0.74
C PHE A 49 3.42 10.65 -0.18
N ILE A 50 4.30 10.15 -1.03
CA ILE A 50 5.71 9.89 -0.70
C ILE A 50 6.64 10.54 -1.74
N PRO A 51 7.83 11.02 -1.35
CA PRO A 51 8.84 11.43 -2.29
C PRO A 51 9.28 10.26 -3.19
N SER A 52 9.36 10.52 -4.50
CA SER A 52 9.91 9.55 -5.43
C SER A 52 11.39 9.25 -5.13
N LEU A 53 11.77 7.98 -5.30
CA LEU A 53 13.17 7.61 -5.49
C LEU A 53 13.52 7.66 -6.98
N PRO A 54 14.81 7.72 -7.36
CA PRO A 54 15.21 7.58 -8.75
C PRO A 54 14.62 6.29 -9.36
N PRO A 55 14.12 6.30 -10.61
CA PRO A 55 13.51 5.13 -11.22
C PRO A 55 14.45 3.93 -11.22
N GLY A 56 13.92 2.74 -10.94
CA GLY A 56 14.73 1.52 -10.82
C GLY A 56 15.46 1.37 -9.48
N THR A 57 15.42 2.36 -8.59
CA THR A 57 16.03 2.24 -7.25
C THR A 57 15.34 1.14 -6.45
N PRO A 58 16.08 0.19 -5.87
CA PRO A 58 15.48 -0.88 -5.08
C PRO A 58 14.93 -0.35 -3.76
N PHE A 59 13.78 -0.89 -3.35
CA PHE A 59 13.14 -0.56 -2.08
C PHE A 59 12.58 -1.80 -1.39
N THR A 60 12.26 -1.65 -0.11
CA THR A 60 11.68 -2.70 0.73
C THR A 60 10.34 -2.21 1.27
N VAL A 61 9.31 -3.05 1.18
CA VAL A 61 8.07 -2.84 1.96
C VAL A 61 8.18 -3.63 3.26
N SER A 62 8.04 -2.96 4.38
CA SER A 62 7.96 -3.56 5.71
C SER A 62 6.52 -3.56 6.17
N LEU A 63 5.94 -4.74 6.31
CA LEU A 63 4.57 -4.94 6.75
C LEU A 63 4.58 -5.39 8.21
N HIS A 64 3.97 -4.58 9.08
CA HIS A 64 3.86 -4.84 10.50
C HIS A 64 2.43 -5.21 10.87
N SER A 65 2.31 -6.08 11.86
CA SER A 65 1.12 -6.19 12.69
C SER A 65 1.54 -5.98 14.15
N TRP A 66 0.90 -5.05 14.85
CA TRP A 66 1.18 -4.73 16.24
C TRP A 66 0.61 -5.76 17.22
N THR A 67 -0.38 -6.54 16.75
CA THR A 67 -0.97 -7.69 17.45
C THR A 67 -1.02 -8.89 16.49
N ASN A 68 -1.45 -10.06 16.97
CA ASN A 68 -1.73 -11.18 16.07
C ASN A 68 -3.07 -10.93 15.36
N PRO A 69 -3.09 -10.77 14.03
CA PRO A 69 -4.33 -10.45 13.33
C PRO A 69 -5.32 -11.62 13.39
N GLU A 70 -6.59 -11.30 13.60
CA GLU A 70 -7.68 -12.28 13.64
C GLU A 70 -8.41 -12.35 12.31
N ILE A 71 -8.62 -13.57 11.80
CA ILE A 71 -9.49 -13.80 10.65
C ILE A 71 -10.94 -13.44 11.01
N SER A 72 -11.57 -12.65 10.14
CA SER A 72 -12.94 -12.21 10.32
C SER A 72 -13.94 -13.38 10.46
N ARG A 73 -15.02 -13.14 11.23
CA ARG A 73 -16.11 -14.12 11.36
C ARG A 73 -16.75 -14.46 10.02
N TYR A 74 -16.77 -13.49 9.10
CA TYR A 74 -17.27 -13.67 7.75
C TYR A 74 -16.45 -14.73 7.02
N THR A 75 -15.13 -14.58 6.93
CA THR A 75 -14.27 -15.58 6.28
C THR A 75 -14.40 -16.95 6.93
N LYS A 76 -14.38 -17.02 8.26
CA LYS A 76 -14.56 -18.28 9.00
C LYS A 76 -15.85 -19.03 8.66
N SER A 77 -16.89 -18.36 8.17
CA SER A 77 -18.16 -18.99 7.79
C SER A 77 -18.14 -19.70 6.43
N PHE A 78 -17.12 -19.47 5.59
CA PHE A 78 -17.02 -20.05 4.24
C PHE A 78 -16.53 -21.50 4.23
N SER A 79 -15.93 -21.98 5.31
CA SER A 79 -15.38 -23.34 5.37
C SER A 79 -15.53 -23.94 6.75
N GLN A 80 -15.75 -25.24 6.81
CA GLN A 80 -15.67 -26.02 8.06
C GLN A 80 -14.25 -25.99 8.65
N HIS A 81 -13.23 -25.79 7.81
CA HIS A 81 -11.83 -25.66 8.19
C HIS A 81 -11.47 -24.21 8.55
N HIS A 82 -12.25 -23.58 9.43
CA HIS A 82 -12.08 -22.17 9.80
C HIS A 82 -10.66 -21.81 10.30
N ASP A 83 -9.94 -22.77 10.89
CA ASP A 83 -8.57 -22.57 11.39
C ASP A 83 -7.49 -22.52 10.30
N SER A 84 -7.78 -23.00 9.09
CA SER A 84 -6.82 -22.94 7.97
C SER A 84 -6.82 -21.60 7.24
N ALA A 85 -7.76 -20.71 7.56
CA ALA A 85 -7.81 -19.38 6.98
C ALA A 85 -6.57 -18.56 7.35
N THR A 86 -6.04 -17.85 6.36
CA THR A 86 -4.80 -17.09 6.44
C THR A 86 -4.94 -15.74 5.75
N PHE A 87 -3.92 -14.89 5.89
CA PHE A 87 -3.84 -13.62 5.19
C PHE A 87 -2.93 -13.72 3.96
N GLU A 88 -3.17 -12.90 2.95
CA GLU A 88 -2.28 -12.64 1.82
C GLU A 88 -2.03 -11.13 1.72
N ALA A 89 -0.77 -10.75 1.51
CA ALA A 89 -0.41 -9.41 1.08
C ALA A 89 0.00 -9.42 -0.39
N ARG A 90 -0.61 -8.55 -1.19
CA ARG A 90 -0.30 -8.34 -2.60
C ARG A 90 0.24 -6.94 -2.80
N ILE A 91 1.36 -6.82 -3.51
CA ILE A 91 1.99 -5.54 -3.86
C ILE A 91 1.83 -5.33 -5.36
N SER A 92 1.23 -4.21 -5.73
CA SER A 92 1.12 -3.75 -7.11
C SER A 92 1.81 -2.41 -7.29
N ILE A 93 2.40 -2.19 -8.47
CA ILE A 93 3.01 -0.92 -8.86
C ILE A 93 2.37 -0.51 -10.19
N ASP A 94 1.80 0.69 -10.25
CA ASP A 94 1.07 1.18 -11.43
C ASP A 94 -0.07 0.24 -11.91
N GLY A 95 -0.61 -0.58 -11.00
CA GLY A 95 -1.65 -1.57 -11.29
C GLY A 95 -1.13 -2.98 -11.57
N ASP A 96 0.15 -3.12 -11.88
CA ASP A 96 0.77 -4.43 -12.14
C ASP A 96 1.11 -5.12 -10.82
N LEU A 97 0.64 -6.36 -10.63
CA LEU A 97 0.99 -7.17 -9.46
C LEU A 97 2.45 -7.62 -9.55
N VAL A 98 3.29 -7.15 -8.63
CA VAL A 98 4.73 -7.41 -8.64
C VAL A 98 5.21 -8.37 -7.56
N ALA A 99 4.45 -8.54 -6.47
CA ALA A 99 4.76 -9.50 -5.42
C ALA A 99 3.50 -9.96 -4.68
N THR A 100 3.52 -11.19 -4.16
CA THR A 100 2.51 -11.69 -3.21
C THR A 100 3.19 -12.50 -2.11
N ARG A 101 2.57 -12.54 -0.93
CA ARG A 101 2.98 -13.44 0.15
C ARG A 101 1.81 -13.81 1.06
N THR A 102 1.68 -15.09 1.35
CA THR A 102 0.84 -15.58 2.44
C THR A 102 1.46 -15.23 3.79
N LEU A 103 0.71 -14.59 4.67
CA LEU A 103 1.16 -14.15 5.98
C LEU A 103 0.66 -15.11 7.06
N ALA A 104 1.57 -15.56 7.93
CA ALA A 104 1.17 -16.31 9.11
C ALA A 104 0.51 -15.39 10.16
N ARG A 105 -0.52 -15.90 10.83
CA ARG A 105 -1.26 -15.17 11.89
C ARG A 105 -0.40 -14.81 13.11
N TYR A 106 0.66 -15.57 13.37
CA TYR A 106 1.44 -15.48 14.61
C TYR A 106 2.83 -14.86 14.39
N GLY A 107 3.03 -14.21 13.25
CA GLY A 107 4.32 -13.64 12.87
C GLY A 107 5.29 -14.68 12.29
N PRO A 108 6.59 -14.35 12.20
CA PRO A 108 7.23 -13.16 12.78
C PRO A 108 6.75 -11.86 12.14
N TRP A 109 6.80 -10.75 12.88
CA TRP A 109 6.59 -9.40 12.36
C TRP A 109 7.85 -8.56 12.61
N PRO A 110 8.25 -7.65 11.71
CA PRO A 110 7.63 -7.38 10.41
C PRO A 110 7.88 -8.45 9.35
N GLN A 111 7.02 -8.46 8.34
CA GLN A 111 7.19 -9.20 7.10
C GLN A 111 7.80 -8.26 6.04
N LEU A 112 9.01 -8.60 5.58
CA LEU A 112 9.75 -7.79 4.61
C LEU A 112 9.56 -8.30 3.18
N PHE A 113 9.20 -7.39 2.28
CA PHE A 113 9.10 -7.63 0.85
C PHE A 113 10.22 -6.87 0.14
N GLU A 114 11.24 -7.60 -0.26
CA GLU A 114 12.42 -7.04 -0.95
C GLU A 114 12.43 -7.41 -2.44
N HIS A 115 11.78 -8.51 -2.81
CA HIS A 115 11.83 -9.11 -4.13
C HIS A 115 10.46 -9.15 -4.79
N GLY A 116 10.45 -8.98 -6.11
CA GLY A 116 9.28 -9.16 -6.97
C GLY A 116 9.29 -10.52 -7.69
N PHE A 117 8.36 -10.69 -8.63
CA PHE A 117 8.26 -11.88 -9.47
C PHE A 117 9.30 -11.94 -10.60
N GLU A 118 9.88 -10.80 -10.99
CA GLU A 118 10.93 -10.77 -12.02
C GLU A 118 12.19 -11.50 -11.54
N PHE A 119 12.92 -12.12 -12.47
CA PHE A 119 14.20 -12.76 -12.20
C PHE A 119 15.32 -12.02 -12.92
N ASN A 120 16.46 -11.90 -12.26
CA ASN A 120 17.67 -11.37 -12.89
C ASN A 120 18.31 -12.41 -13.84
N LYS A 121 19.37 -12.00 -14.54
CA LYS A 121 20.10 -12.84 -15.50
C LYS A 121 20.69 -14.11 -14.87
N ASP A 122 20.89 -14.09 -13.56
CA ASP A 122 21.44 -15.20 -12.77
C ASP A 122 20.34 -16.14 -12.25
N GLY A 123 19.07 -15.90 -12.59
CA GLY A 123 17.93 -16.71 -12.20
C GLY A 123 17.45 -16.48 -10.76
N THR A 124 17.93 -15.43 -10.08
CA THR A 124 17.48 -15.06 -8.73
C THR A 124 16.43 -13.96 -8.79
N SER A 125 15.50 -13.94 -7.85
CA SER A 125 14.41 -12.94 -7.84
C SER A 125 14.96 -11.53 -7.74
N ASP A 126 14.53 -10.66 -8.65
CA ASP A 126 14.93 -9.27 -8.69
C ASP A 126 14.26 -8.48 -7.57
N PHE A 127 14.88 -7.36 -7.20
CA PHE A 127 14.36 -6.48 -6.16
C PHE A 127 13.11 -5.74 -6.64
N LEU A 128 12.24 -5.37 -5.69
CA LEU A 128 11.22 -4.37 -5.95
C LEU A 128 11.90 -3.05 -6.34
N LYS A 129 11.49 -2.46 -7.45
CA LYS A 129 12.10 -1.27 -8.04
C LYS A 129 11.11 -0.12 -8.07
N PHE A 130 11.59 1.07 -7.69
CA PHE A 130 10.75 2.26 -7.67
C PHE A 130 10.32 2.64 -9.11
N PRO A 131 9.03 2.90 -9.35
CA PRO A 131 8.52 3.28 -10.66
C PRO A 131 8.98 4.66 -11.11
N SER A 132 8.94 4.90 -12.42
CA SER A 132 9.14 6.23 -12.98
C SER A 132 7.98 7.16 -12.60
N PHE A 133 8.29 8.40 -12.25
CA PHE A 133 7.25 9.40 -12.05
C PHE A 133 6.54 9.73 -13.37
N ARG A 134 5.21 9.60 -13.35
CA ARG A 134 4.33 9.88 -14.49
C ARG A 134 3.86 11.33 -14.43
N SER A 135 4.58 12.21 -15.11
CA SER A 135 4.28 13.65 -15.12
C SER A 135 2.88 13.97 -15.67
N GLU A 136 2.29 13.06 -16.45
CA GLU A 136 0.94 13.15 -16.99
C GLU A 136 -0.12 13.21 -15.89
N LEU A 137 0.17 12.63 -14.71
CA LEU A 137 -0.72 12.68 -13.56
C LEU A 137 -0.94 14.11 -13.05
N LEU A 138 0.00 15.02 -13.29
CA LEU A 138 -0.15 16.43 -12.93
C LEU A 138 -1.20 17.16 -13.77
N ARG A 139 -1.54 16.60 -14.94
CA ARG A 139 -2.54 17.16 -15.86
C ARG A 139 -3.95 16.66 -15.57
N GLN A 140 -4.10 15.67 -14.68
CA GLN A 140 -5.40 15.14 -14.31
C GLN A 140 -6.19 16.21 -13.54
N SER A 141 -7.45 16.41 -13.92
CA SER A 141 -8.35 17.36 -13.28
C SER A 141 -9.07 16.80 -12.05
N TYR A 142 -8.91 15.50 -11.77
CA TYR A 142 -9.50 14.83 -10.63
C TYR A 142 -8.47 13.93 -9.95
N TRP A 143 -8.75 13.59 -8.70
CA TRP A 143 -7.99 12.62 -7.92
C TRP A 143 -8.96 11.57 -7.37
N ASN A 144 -8.63 10.29 -7.52
CA ASN A 144 -9.48 9.19 -7.05
C ASN A 144 -8.65 8.20 -6.19
N PRO A 145 -9.07 7.87 -4.96
CA PRO A 145 -8.37 6.90 -4.12
C PRO A 145 -8.34 5.48 -4.71
N ALA A 146 -9.22 5.17 -5.67
CA ALA A 146 -9.25 3.88 -6.35
C ALA A 146 -8.12 3.69 -7.38
N ASP A 147 -7.59 4.78 -7.95
CA ASP A 147 -6.62 4.70 -9.06
C ASP A 147 -5.36 3.91 -8.69
N ASP A 148 -4.74 3.30 -9.71
CA ASP A 148 -3.52 2.50 -9.60
C ASP A 148 -2.27 3.21 -10.13
N MET A 149 -2.45 4.06 -11.15
CA MET A 149 -1.34 4.73 -11.84
C MET A 149 -0.58 5.71 -10.94
N GLY A 150 0.74 5.62 -10.95
CA GLY A 150 1.64 6.42 -10.11
C GLY A 150 1.63 6.02 -8.64
N ARG A 151 1.25 4.77 -8.34
CA ARG A 151 1.08 4.29 -6.96
C ARG A 151 1.74 2.94 -6.74
N ILE A 152 2.29 2.81 -5.54
CA ILE A 152 2.65 1.52 -4.95
C ILE A 152 1.48 1.14 -4.03
N LYS A 153 0.75 0.08 -4.36
CA LYS A 153 -0.45 -0.35 -3.63
C LYS A 153 -0.19 -1.70 -2.96
N ILE A 154 -0.55 -1.82 -1.69
CA ILE A 154 -0.48 -3.05 -0.92
C ILE A 154 -1.89 -3.41 -0.45
N VAL A 155 -2.39 -4.58 -0.84
CA VAL A 155 -3.72 -5.07 -0.45
C VAL A 155 -3.55 -6.26 0.47
N ILE A 156 -4.22 -6.23 1.62
CA ILE A 156 -4.27 -7.34 2.56
C ILE A 156 -5.61 -8.05 2.41
N SER A 157 -5.57 -9.35 2.19
CA SER A 157 -6.75 -10.19 1.94
C SER A 157 -6.81 -11.33 2.94
N GLU A 158 -8.02 -11.80 3.24
CA GLU A 158 -8.28 -13.06 3.93
C GLU A 158 -8.68 -14.14 2.92
N GLY A 159 -8.29 -15.39 3.19
CA GLY A 159 -8.72 -16.50 2.38
C GLY A 159 -8.22 -17.85 2.86
N TYR A 160 -8.41 -18.86 2.02
CA TYR A 160 -8.00 -20.23 2.30
C TYR A 160 -6.86 -20.64 1.37
N PRO A 161 -5.82 -21.34 1.88
CA PRO A 161 -4.73 -21.82 1.04
C PRO A 161 -5.26 -22.77 -0.04
N ARG A 162 -4.69 -22.68 -1.23
CA ARG A 162 -4.92 -23.61 -2.34
C ARG A 162 -3.66 -24.39 -2.64
N ASP A 163 -3.84 -25.61 -3.14
CA ASP A 163 -2.78 -26.43 -3.74
C ASP A 163 -2.48 -25.95 -5.17
N SER A 164 -2.16 -24.66 -5.33
CA SER A 164 -1.79 -24.06 -6.60
C SER A 164 -0.61 -23.12 -6.43
N VAL A 165 0.43 -23.34 -7.24
CA VAL A 165 1.64 -22.50 -7.23
C VAL A 165 1.34 -21.12 -7.80
N SER A 166 0.42 -21.01 -8.77
CA SER A 166 0.07 -19.73 -9.42
C SER A 166 -1.01 -18.95 -8.68
N VAL A 167 -1.87 -19.62 -7.93
CA VAL A 167 -2.96 -19.00 -7.15
C VAL A 167 -2.98 -19.64 -5.76
N PRO A 168 -2.05 -19.27 -4.87
CA PRO A 168 -1.84 -19.95 -3.60
C PRO A 168 -2.96 -19.71 -2.57
N LEU A 169 -3.87 -18.76 -2.84
CA LEU A 169 -4.96 -18.40 -1.94
C LEU A 169 -6.30 -18.27 -2.69
N GLU A 170 -7.32 -18.92 -2.18
CA GLU A 170 -8.73 -18.61 -2.45
C GLU A 170 -9.15 -17.43 -1.58
N ARG A 171 -9.08 -16.22 -2.14
CA ARG A 171 -9.49 -14.99 -1.45
C ARG A 171 -10.99 -15.01 -1.20
N VAL A 172 -11.36 -14.67 0.03
CA VAL A 172 -12.75 -14.50 0.47
C VAL A 172 -13.11 -13.03 0.60
N LYS A 173 -12.16 -12.20 1.05
CA LYS A 173 -12.37 -10.78 1.29
C LYS A 173 -11.05 -10.00 1.23
N ASN A 174 -11.06 -8.79 0.67
CA ASN A 174 -10.01 -7.80 0.91
C ASN A 174 -10.29 -7.06 2.24
N VAL A 175 -9.30 -7.02 3.13
CA VAL A 175 -9.41 -6.42 4.47
C VAL A 175 -9.18 -4.92 4.39
N MET A 176 -8.07 -4.50 3.79
CA MET A 176 -7.70 -3.10 3.57
C MET A 176 -6.68 -2.97 2.45
N ALA A 177 -6.48 -1.73 1.98
CA ALA A 177 -5.42 -1.36 1.07
C ALA A 177 -4.61 -0.17 1.60
N PHE A 178 -3.32 -0.14 1.26
CA PHE A 178 -2.41 0.97 1.48
C PHE A 178 -1.91 1.43 0.11
N SER A 179 -2.09 2.71 -0.22
CA SER A 179 -1.79 3.27 -1.52
C SER A 179 -0.86 4.47 -1.38
N PHE A 180 0.38 4.29 -1.81
CA PHE A 180 1.43 5.29 -1.74
C PHE A 180 1.55 5.97 -3.10
N GLN A 181 1.04 7.18 -3.23
CA GLN A 181 1.22 7.98 -4.43
C GLN A 181 2.57 8.68 -4.38
N HIS A 182 3.42 8.45 -5.38
CA HIS A 182 4.75 9.03 -5.39
C HIS A 182 4.86 10.22 -6.36
N ALA A 183 5.62 11.23 -5.98
CA ALA A 183 6.04 12.30 -6.86
C ALA A 183 7.40 12.87 -6.40
N PRO A 184 8.18 13.50 -7.30
CA PRO A 184 9.39 14.23 -6.90
C PRO A 184 9.11 15.20 -5.75
N LEU A 185 10.06 15.31 -4.82
CA LEU A 185 9.86 16.06 -3.58
C LEU A 185 9.49 17.53 -3.86
N GLU A 186 10.20 18.14 -4.81
CA GLU A 186 9.98 19.51 -5.26
C GLU A 186 8.55 19.73 -5.80
N ILE A 187 7.95 18.72 -6.44
CA ILE A 187 6.57 18.77 -6.90
C ILE A 187 5.61 18.69 -5.72
N LEU A 188 5.88 17.82 -4.74
CA LEU A 188 5.07 17.72 -3.53
C LEU A 188 5.13 19.01 -2.69
N GLU A 189 6.30 19.63 -2.58
CA GLU A 189 6.49 20.91 -1.88
C GLU A 189 5.76 22.04 -2.60
N ALA A 190 5.91 22.16 -3.93
CA ALA A 190 5.21 23.13 -4.75
C ALA A 190 3.67 22.96 -4.69
N ALA A 191 3.19 21.73 -4.56
CA ALA A 191 1.78 21.40 -4.41
C ALA A 191 1.25 21.55 -2.97
N ALA A 192 2.05 22.09 -2.04
CA ALA A 192 1.67 22.22 -0.62
C ALA A 192 1.27 20.87 0.01
N ILE A 193 1.93 19.79 -0.40
CA ILE A 193 1.78 18.43 0.14
C ILE A 193 2.92 18.12 1.11
N ALA A 194 4.16 18.38 0.69
CA ALA A 194 5.35 18.16 1.50
C ALA A 194 5.87 19.46 2.12
N TRP A 195 6.81 19.31 3.07
CA TRP A 195 7.47 20.42 3.75
C TRP A 195 8.94 20.54 3.29
N PRO A 196 9.47 21.77 3.12
CA PRO A 196 8.81 23.05 3.39
C PRO A 196 7.67 23.35 2.41
N ASN A 197 6.56 23.87 2.95
CA ASN A 197 5.39 24.26 2.17
C ASN A 197 5.32 25.79 2.11
N PRO A 198 5.54 26.40 0.93
CA PRO A 198 5.47 27.84 0.75
C PRO A 198 4.16 28.47 1.24
N SER A 199 3.03 27.74 1.16
CA SER A 199 1.72 28.26 1.58
C SER A 199 1.61 28.48 3.09
N MET A 200 2.47 27.87 3.92
CA MET A 200 2.47 28.13 5.37
C MET A 200 2.86 29.57 5.68
N TRP A 201 3.87 30.06 4.98
CA TRP A 201 4.43 31.39 5.22
C TRP A 201 3.50 32.49 4.71
N GLN A 202 2.75 32.23 3.65
CA GLN A 202 1.75 33.16 3.12
C GLN A 202 0.57 33.36 4.09
N ARG A 203 0.13 32.29 4.79
CA ARG A 203 -0.96 32.40 5.79
C ARG A 203 -0.54 33.16 7.04
N ALA A 204 0.71 32.99 7.49
CA ALA A 204 1.23 33.71 8.66
C ALA A 204 1.32 35.23 8.42
N ALA A 205 1.58 35.65 7.18
CA ALA A 205 1.66 37.08 6.82
C ALA A 205 0.30 37.79 6.78
N ILE A 206 -0.83 37.07 6.75
CA ILE A 206 -2.19 37.62 6.58
C ILE A 206 -2.94 37.76 7.93
N SER A 207 -2.24 37.73 9.06
CA SER A 207 -2.83 38.17 10.36
C SER A 207 -2.40 39.58 10.77
N PRO A 208 -2.88 40.67 10.12
CA PRO A 208 -3.03 41.95 10.77
C PRO A 208 -4.41 42.04 11.44
N SER A 209 -4.37 42.24 12.76
CA SER A 209 -5.40 42.82 13.66
C SER A 209 -6.70 42.05 13.96
N MET A 210 -6.89 41.76 15.25
CA MET A 210 -8.04 42.35 15.95
C MET A 210 -7.49 43.39 16.93
N SER A 211 -7.56 44.66 16.52
CA SER A 211 -7.48 45.87 17.35
C SER A 211 -8.86 46.49 17.39
#